data_AF-A0A3C0DXC8-F1
#
_entry.id   AF-A0A3C0DXC8-F1
#
_cell.length_a   1.000
_cell.length_b   1.000
_cell.length_c   1.000
_cell.angle_alpha   90.00
_cell.angle_beta   90.00
_cell.angle_gamma   90.00
#
_symmetry.space_group_name_H-M   'P 1'
#
loop_
_entity.id
_entity.type
_entity.pdbx_description
1 polymer ?
#
loop_
_entity_poly.entity_id
_entity_poly.type
_entity_poly.pdbx_seq_one_letter_code
_entity_poly.pdbx_strand_id
1 'polypeptide(L)'
;MRLPNSTWILMTCTMCMCFGCIEHELPVPARAPGNAVIHQVDMGSDYGLQLHFDLASGEIVAEHPKNAWCVRFRFDSDSVWMDLNGSRFMHVATLAENQVQAEVQEADVNTLDWSVNHPSSRTGDQLVMADL
;
A
#
# COMPACT_ATOMS: atom_id res chain seq x y z
N MET A 1 40.79 31.48 -3.37
CA MET A 1 40.65 30.60 -2.20
C MET A 1 41.19 29.23 -2.57
N ARG A 2 42.32 28.78 -2.01
CA ARG A 2 42.82 27.41 -2.21
C ARG A 2 42.15 26.53 -1.14
N LEU A 3 41.35 25.56 -1.56
CA LEU A 3 40.75 24.59 -0.65
C LEU A 3 41.88 23.72 -0.05
N PRO A 4 41.82 23.38 1.24
CA PRO A 4 42.83 22.56 1.89
C PRO A 4 42.85 21.16 1.27
N ASN A 5 44.03 20.52 1.26
CA ASN A 5 44.22 19.19 0.65
C ASN A 5 43.28 18.11 1.22
N SER A 6 42.79 18.30 2.45
CA SER A 6 41.80 17.43 3.08
C SER A 6 40.44 17.46 2.41
N THR A 7 40.03 18.58 1.82
CA THR A 7 38.74 18.71 1.10
C THR A 7 38.73 17.88 -0.18
N TRP A 8 39.87 17.80 -0.88
CA TRP A 8 40.01 16.98 -2.08
C TRP A 8 39.91 15.49 -1.76
N ILE A 9 40.57 15.05 -0.68
CA ILE A 9 40.51 13.67 -0.20
C ILE A 9 39.07 13.28 0.16
N LEU A 10 38.36 14.16 0.86
CA LEU A 10 36.95 13.94 1.22
C LEU A 10 36.05 13.84 -0.01
N MET A 11 36.22 14.74 -0.99
CA MET A 11 35.47 14.68 -2.25
C MET A 11 35.71 13.39 -3.04
N THR A 12 36.96 12.95 -3.14
CA THR A 12 37.30 11.70 -3.83
C THR A 12 36.74 10.49 -3.11
N CYS A 13 36.80 10.46 -1.77
CA CYS A 13 36.28 9.35 -0.97
C CYS A 13 34.75 9.23 -1.09
N THR A 14 34.02 10.35 -1.02
CA THR A 14 32.57 10.38 -1.22
C THR A 14 32.18 9.92 -2.62
N MET A 15 32.93 10.32 -3.64
CA MET A 15 32.65 9.91 -5.03
C MET A 15 32.85 8.40 -5.24
N CYS A 16 33.84 7.78 -4.59
CA CYS A 16 34.03 6.33 -4.64
C CYS A 16 32.90 5.54 -3.96
N MET A 17 32.30 6.08 -2.89
CA MET A 17 31.21 5.41 -2.18
C MET A 17 29.88 5.40 -2.95
N CYS A 18 29.71 6.28 -3.94
CA CYS A 18 28.51 6.31 -4.79
C CYS A 18 28.51 5.24 -5.90
N PHE A 19 29.60 4.49 -6.10
CA PHE A 19 29.66 3.36 -7.05
C PHE A 19 29.28 2.05 -6.36
N GLY A 20 28.07 1.97 -5.80
CA GLY A 20 27.47 0.70 -5.41
C GLY A 20 26.80 0.05 -6.62
N CYS A 21 27.32 -1.08 -7.09
CA CYS A 21 26.57 -1.97 -7.99
C CYS A 21 25.74 -2.92 -7.14
N ILE A 22 24.45 -3.08 -7.46
CA ILE A 22 23.60 -4.10 -6.82
C ILE A 22 24.04 -5.45 -7.38
N GLU A 23 24.82 -6.20 -6.60
CA GLU A 23 25.50 -7.45 -6.98
C GLU A 23 24.56 -8.53 -7.54
N HIS A 24 23.24 -8.40 -7.37
CA HIS A 24 22.25 -9.41 -7.75
C HIS A 24 21.19 -8.92 -8.75
N GLU A 25 21.40 -7.78 -9.41
CA GLU A 25 20.54 -7.44 -10.55
C GLU A 25 21.00 -8.25 -11.78
N LEU A 26 20.40 -9.42 -11.98
CA LEU A 26 20.58 -10.20 -13.21
C LEU A 26 20.15 -9.32 -14.39
N PRO A 27 21.01 -9.11 -15.42
CA PRO A 27 20.60 -8.39 -16.61
C PRO A 27 19.39 -9.08 -17.23
N VAL A 28 18.22 -8.43 -17.16
CA VAL A 28 17.05 -8.91 -17.89
C VAL A 28 17.37 -8.71 -19.36
N PRO A 29 17.41 -9.79 -20.17
CA PRO A 29 17.69 -9.65 -21.60
C PRO A 29 16.71 -8.65 -22.20
N ALA A 30 17.22 -7.70 -22.97
CA ALA A 30 16.37 -6.76 -23.68
C ALA A 30 15.37 -7.56 -24.52
N ARG A 31 14.07 -7.33 -24.31
CA ARG A 31 13.05 -7.95 -25.17
C ARG A 31 13.26 -7.44 -26.59
N ALA A 32 13.12 -8.33 -27.57
CA ALA A 32 13.04 -7.91 -28.96
C ALA A 32 11.89 -6.88 -29.09
N PRO A 33 12.13 -5.72 -29.72
CA PRO A 33 11.07 -4.76 -29.98
C PRO A 33 9.93 -5.44 -30.74
N GLY A 34 8.72 -5.36 -30.21
CA GLY A 34 7.50 -5.86 -30.84
C GLY A 34 6.51 -4.74 -31.07
N ASN A 35 5.44 -5.03 -31.80
CA ASN A 35 4.33 -4.10 -31.93
C ASN A 35 3.62 -3.95 -30.57
N ALA A 36 3.29 -2.73 -30.20
CA ALA A 36 2.41 -2.49 -29.06
C ALA A 36 1.00 -3.00 -29.40
N VAL A 37 0.44 -3.84 -28.53
CA VAL A 37 -0.98 -4.23 -28.58
C VAL A 37 -1.75 -3.28 -27.68
N ILE A 38 -2.74 -2.59 -28.25
CA ILE A 38 -3.55 -1.62 -27.52
C ILE A 38 -4.90 -2.27 -27.22
N HIS A 39 -5.27 -2.32 -25.95
CA HIS A 39 -6.59 -2.71 -25.49
C HIS A 39 -7.29 -1.48 -24.90
N GLN A 40 -8.57 -1.34 -25.22
CA GLN A 40 -9.45 -0.34 -24.62
C GLN A 40 -10.56 -1.07 -23.89
N VAL A 41 -10.76 -0.72 -22.63
CA VAL A 41 -11.79 -1.30 -21.77
C VAL A 41 -12.72 -0.18 -21.31
N ASP A 42 -14.02 -0.41 -21.40
CA ASP A 42 -15.04 0.50 -20.88
C ASP A 42 -15.31 0.18 -19.40
N MET A 43 -15.20 1.18 -18.54
CA MET A 43 -15.46 1.09 -17.10
C MET A 43 -16.84 1.60 -16.71
N GLY A 44 -17.64 2.04 -17.69
CA GLY A 44 -18.89 2.74 -17.45
C GLY A 44 -18.68 4.19 -16.96
N SER A 45 -19.77 4.93 -16.85
CA SER A 45 -19.73 6.37 -16.54
C SER A 45 -19.52 6.68 -15.05
N ASP A 46 -19.77 5.73 -14.16
CA ASP A 46 -19.83 5.96 -12.71
C ASP A 46 -18.63 5.40 -11.94
N TYR A 47 -17.71 4.71 -12.62
CA TYR A 47 -16.57 4.03 -12.00
C TYR A 47 -17.01 3.16 -10.82
N GLY A 48 -18.20 2.54 -10.91
CA GLY A 48 -18.77 1.71 -9.86
C GLY A 48 -18.13 0.33 -9.78
N LEU A 49 -17.47 -0.10 -10.86
CA LEU A 49 -16.92 -1.43 -11.04
C LEU A 49 -15.39 -1.43 -10.97
N GLN A 50 -14.87 -2.52 -10.42
CA GLN A 50 -13.49 -2.94 -10.53
C GLN A 50 -13.42 -4.07 -11.56
N LEU A 51 -12.65 -3.85 -12.63
CA LEU A 51 -12.43 -4.81 -13.70
C LEU A 51 -11.09 -5.52 -13.53
N HIS A 52 -11.09 -6.84 -13.68
CA HIS A 52 -9.89 -7.66 -13.68
C HIS A 52 -9.58 -8.02 -15.13
N PHE A 53 -8.50 -7.45 -15.67
CA PHE A 53 -8.12 -7.60 -17.08
C PHE A 53 -6.88 -8.49 -17.22
N ASP A 54 -6.95 -9.51 -18.07
CA ASP A 54 -5.82 -10.36 -18.40
C ASP A 54 -5.09 -9.80 -19.64
N LEU A 55 -3.83 -9.40 -19.45
CA LEU A 55 -3.00 -8.80 -20.50
C LEU A 55 -2.59 -9.81 -21.58
N ALA A 56 -2.62 -11.12 -21.29
CA ALA A 56 -2.22 -12.15 -22.25
C ALA A 56 -3.36 -12.48 -23.23
N SER A 57 -4.58 -12.63 -22.71
CA SER A 57 -5.78 -12.90 -23.53
C SER A 57 -6.40 -11.60 -24.08
N GLY A 58 -6.21 -10.47 -23.40
CA GLY A 58 -6.86 -9.22 -23.74
C GLY A 58 -8.33 -9.16 -23.29
N GLU A 59 -8.72 -9.99 -22.32
CA GLU A 59 -10.10 -10.15 -21.87
C GLU A 59 -10.31 -9.71 -20.40
N ILE A 60 -11.54 -9.30 -20.08
CA ILE A 60 -11.98 -9.11 -18.70
C ILE A 60 -12.31 -10.49 -18.12
N VAL A 61 -11.57 -10.90 -17.10
CA VAL A 61 -11.75 -12.21 -16.44
C VAL A 61 -12.68 -12.16 -15.23
N ALA A 62 -12.91 -10.97 -14.66
CA ALA A 62 -13.89 -10.76 -13.60
C ALA A 62 -14.28 -9.27 -13.47
N GLU A 63 -15.48 -9.03 -12.96
CA GLU A 63 -15.99 -7.70 -12.61
C GLU A 63 -16.67 -7.75 -11.24
N HIS A 64 -16.41 -6.74 -10.40
CA HIS A 64 -17.03 -6.64 -9.09
C HIS A 64 -17.39 -5.18 -8.78
N PRO A 65 -18.51 -4.92 -8.08
CA PRO A 65 -18.75 -3.60 -7.50
C PRO A 65 -17.60 -3.22 -6.56
N LYS A 66 -17.07 -2.00 -6.67
CA LYS A 66 -15.97 -1.53 -5.79
C LYS A 66 -16.33 -1.59 -4.31
N ASN A 67 -17.62 -1.49 -4.00
CA ASN A 67 -18.19 -1.53 -2.66
C ASN A 67 -18.64 -2.94 -2.21
N ALA A 68 -18.30 -4.01 -2.93
CA ALA A 68 -18.77 -5.38 -2.64
C ALA A 68 -18.19 -5.99 -1.35
N TRP A 69 -17.20 -5.35 -0.72
CA TRP A 69 -16.59 -5.79 0.53
C TRP A 69 -16.48 -4.62 1.52
N CYS A 70 -16.36 -4.92 2.82
CA CYS A 70 -16.24 -3.92 3.88
C CYS A 70 -14.91 -4.05 4.61
N VAL A 71 -14.65 -5.23 5.20
CA VAL A 71 -13.43 -5.52 5.95
C VAL A 71 -12.75 -6.75 5.37
N ARG A 72 -11.42 -6.76 5.41
CA ARG A 72 -10.59 -7.92 5.07
C ARG A 72 -9.63 -8.19 6.21
N PHE A 73 -9.60 -9.42 6.69
CA PHE A 73 -8.59 -9.88 7.64
C PHE A 73 -7.49 -10.63 6.90
N ARG A 74 -6.24 -10.37 7.28
CA ARG A 74 -5.08 -11.13 6.87
C ARG A 74 -4.37 -11.64 8.10
N PHE A 75 -4.04 -12.92 8.09
CA PHE A 75 -3.31 -13.58 9.14
C PHE A 75 -1.87 -13.78 8.68
N ASP A 76 -0.92 -13.23 9.45
CA ASP A 76 0.50 -13.57 9.37
C ASP A 76 0.87 -14.39 10.62
N SER A 77 2.13 -14.79 10.79
CA SER A 77 2.55 -15.68 11.90
C SER A 77 2.21 -15.15 13.29
N ASP A 78 2.41 -13.85 13.49
CA ASP A 78 2.31 -13.19 14.81
C ASP A 78 1.40 -11.95 14.78
N SER A 79 0.63 -11.76 13.70
CA SER A 79 -0.21 -10.58 13.54
C SER A 79 -1.46 -10.85 12.72
N VAL A 80 -2.53 -10.12 13.06
CA VAL A 80 -3.73 -10.03 12.26
C VAL A 80 -3.88 -8.59 11.78
N TRP A 81 -3.97 -8.42 10.46
CA TRP A 81 -4.17 -7.13 9.83
C TRP A 81 -5.62 -6.99 9.37
N MET A 82 -6.24 -5.85 9.66
CA MET A 82 -7.55 -5.50 9.15
C MET A 82 -7.45 -4.38 8.12
N ASP A 83 -7.95 -4.63 6.92
CA ASP A 83 -8.09 -3.60 5.89
C ASP A 83 -9.56 -3.16 5.76
N LEU A 84 -9.79 -1.85 5.63
CA LEU A 84 -11.10 -1.28 5.34
C LEU A 84 -11.27 -0.99 3.85
N ASN A 85 -12.51 -1.10 3.36
CA ASN A 85 -12.83 -0.64 2.02
C ASN A 85 -12.96 0.88 1.96
N GLY A 86 -11.90 1.55 1.51
CA GLY A 86 -11.89 3.00 1.31
C GLY A 86 -12.96 3.51 0.32
N SER A 87 -13.42 2.68 -0.63
CA SER A 87 -14.50 3.07 -1.55
C SER A 87 -15.85 3.26 -0.86
N ARG A 88 -15.98 2.83 0.40
CA ARG A 88 -17.17 2.96 1.23
C ARG A 88 -17.03 4.03 2.31
N PHE A 89 -15.97 4.85 2.26
CA PHE A 89 -15.66 5.89 3.26
C PHE A 89 -15.62 5.33 4.69
N MET A 90 -15.08 4.12 4.84
CA MET A 90 -14.99 3.46 6.14
C MET A 90 -13.85 4.01 6.99
N HIS A 91 -14.09 4.10 8.29
CA HIS A 91 -13.14 4.52 9.31
C HIS A 91 -13.12 3.49 10.45
N VAL A 92 -12.01 3.42 11.18
CA VAL A 92 -11.85 2.59 12.37
C VAL A 92 -11.21 3.40 13.49
N ALA A 93 -11.67 3.17 14.71
CA ALA A 93 -11.01 3.67 15.91
C ALA A 93 -10.76 2.50 16.86
N THR A 94 -9.57 2.46 17.46
CA THR A 94 -9.21 1.44 18.45
C THR A 94 -9.77 1.83 19.80
N LEU A 95 -10.47 0.90 20.45
CA LEU A 95 -10.97 1.08 21.81
C LEU A 95 -9.97 0.52 22.82
N ALA A 96 -9.82 1.20 23.96
CA ALA A 96 -9.09 0.66 25.10
C ALA A 96 -9.88 -0.51 25.74
N GLU A 97 -9.20 -1.45 26.37
CA GLU A 97 -9.81 -2.67 26.94
C GLU A 97 -10.93 -2.34 27.96
N ASN A 98 -10.77 -1.28 28.75
CA ASN A 98 -11.77 -0.80 29.70
C ASN A 98 -13.01 -0.15 29.04
N GLN A 99 -12.95 0.17 27.75
CA GLN A 99 -14.07 0.71 26.96
C GLN A 99 -14.90 -0.40 26.31
N VAL A 100 -14.39 -1.63 26.22
CA VAL A 100 -15.12 -2.78 25.64
C VAL A 100 -16.22 -3.30 26.57
N GLN A 101 -16.10 -3.06 27.88
CA GLN A 101 -17.04 -3.54 28.91
C GLN A 101 -18.20 -2.57 29.18
N ALA A 102 -18.14 -1.35 28.66
CA ALA A 102 -19.17 -0.33 28.81
C ALA A 102 -19.85 -0.06 27.45
N GLU A 103 -21.16 0.22 27.48
CA GLU A 103 -21.85 0.72 26.29
C GLU A 103 -21.24 2.06 25.86
N VAL A 104 -20.66 2.11 24.67
CA VAL A 104 -20.06 3.33 24.11
C VAL A 104 -21.18 4.35 23.90
N GLN A 105 -21.12 5.47 24.61
CA GLN A 105 -22.09 6.54 24.46
C GLN A 105 -21.82 7.32 23.17
N GLU A 106 -22.86 7.85 22.53
CA GLU A 106 -22.71 8.66 21.30
C GLU A 106 -21.78 9.88 21.50
N ALA A 107 -21.78 10.46 22.70
CA ALA A 107 -20.88 11.54 23.06
C ALA A 107 -19.40 11.13 22.98
N ASP A 108 -19.08 9.87 23.30
CA ASP A 108 -17.72 9.34 23.29
C ASP A 108 -17.26 9.00 21.87
N VAL A 109 -18.18 8.55 20.99
CA VAL A 109 -17.89 8.19 19.58
C VAL A 109 -17.22 9.33 18.82
N ASN A 110 -17.67 10.56 19.05
CA ASN A 110 -17.12 11.75 18.37
C ASN A 110 -15.74 12.16 18.90
N THR A 111 -15.29 11.58 20.01
CA THR A 111 -13.97 11.84 20.62
C THR A 111 -12.93 10.78 20.25
N LEU A 112 -13.36 9.69 19.61
CA LEU A 112 -12.47 8.61 19.19
C LEU A 112 -11.52 9.07 18.09
N ASP A 113 -10.31 8.52 18.11
CA ASP A 113 -9.30 8.77 17.07
C ASP A 113 -9.59 7.89 15.85
N TRP A 114 -10.42 8.43 14.94
CA TRP A 114 -10.82 7.75 13.72
C TRP A 114 -9.71 7.78 12.67
N SER A 115 -9.35 6.60 12.18
CA SER A 115 -8.35 6.41 11.13
C SER A 115 -8.94 5.73 9.90
N VAL A 116 -8.24 5.86 8.78
CA VAL A 116 -8.53 5.19 7.50
C VAL A 116 -7.32 4.41 7.03
N ASN A 117 -7.51 3.53 6.05
CA ASN A 117 -6.38 2.87 5.41
C ASN A 117 -5.45 3.88 4.73
N HIS A 118 -4.18 3.89 5.13
CA HIS A 118 -3.17 4.73 4.49
C HIS A 118 -2.86 4.24 3.06
N PRO A 119 -2.76 5.16 2.08
CA PRO A 119 -2.44 4.78 0.69
C PRO A 119 -0.97 4.38 0.51
N SER A 120 -0.09 4.81 1.44
CA SER A 120 1.36 4.63 1.35
C SER A 120 1.88 3.33 1.95
N SER A 121 1.15 2.69 2.87
CA SER A 121 1.40 1.35 3.43
C SER A 121 0.43 1.09 4.59
N ARG A 122 0.48 -0.10 5.19
CA ARG A 122 -0.19 -0.39 6.48
C ARG A 122 0.55 0.29 7.64
N THR A 123 -0.20 0.87 8.55
CA THR A 123 0.29 1.47 9.82
C THR A 123 -0.21 0.65 11.01
N GLY A 124 0.33 0.92 12.22
CA GLY A 124 -0.06 0.21 13.44
C GLY A 124 -1.55 0.30 13.79
N ASP A 125 -2.26 1.30 13.25
CA ASP A 125 -3.69 1.53 13.49
C ASP A 125 -4.58 0.42 12.90
N GLN A 126 -4.03 -0.39 11.99
CA GLN A 126 -4.71 -1.52 11.33
C GLN A 126 -4.30 -2.88 11.90
N LEU A 127 -3.38 -2.88 12.88
CA LEU A 127 -2.92 -4.07 13.54
C LEU A 127 -3.93 -4.46 14.62
N VAL A 128 -4.55 -5.62 14.45
CA VAL A 128 -5.35 -6.25 15.48
C VAL A 128 -4.37 -7.09 16.31
N MET A 129 -3.79 -6.50 17.34
CA MET A 129 -2.94 -7.22 18.29
C MET A 129 -3.77 -8.36 18.89
N ALA A 130 -3.35 -9.60 18.65
CA ALA A 130 -3.78 -10.73 19.45
C ALA A 130 -2.76 -10.85 20.58
N ASP A 131 -3.10 -10.41 21.79
CA ASP A 131 -2.40 -10.91 22.97
C ASP A 131 -2.67 -12.42 23.02
N LEU A 132 -1.68 -13.21 22.59
CA LEU A 132 -1.60 -14.66 22.81
C LEU A 132 -0.79 -14.95 24.06
#